data_AF-A0A3L7UGZ4-F1
#
_entry.id   AF-A0A3L7UGZ4-F1
#
_cell.length_a   1.000
_cell.length_b   1.000
_cell.length_c   1.000
_cell.angle_alpha   90.00
_cell.angle_beta   90.00
_cell.angle_gamma   90.00
#
_symmetry.space_group_name_H-M   'P 1'
#
loop_
_entity.id
_entity.type
_entity.pdbx_description
1 polymer ?
#
loop_
_entity_poly.entity_id
_entity_poly.type
_entity_poly.pdbx_seq_one_letter_code
_entity_poly.pdbx_strand_id
1 'polypeptide(L)'
;MLLGMISCLGATVSADESKTDLRTVRIIYLVSRDREENVEYTAALEFAIRDLQKWYGGQLQGPTFRLSDPVVEVVKSNRPADWFYGNPNGSDQDNWGFNNTLDEARNLIDARHNDPGFIWILYSDGPGNKGRGGSGVACLPEDDLLGLVGKHPVDKDKSRWIAGLGHELGHAFGLPHPTDTEKHVDAIMWLGIYGKYPDKTYLTDDDKKVLRRSPFFYRENNEPVFQKGAVVATYHYTGGAFEQHAGHDPIAWTERKTASDERHSFEETRRDTEFIYLNDSSRGYAIRLPMAGGESALSGDGEKTWTTLYPVAQKKD
;
A
#
# COMPACT_ATOMS: atom_id res chain seq x y z
N MET A 1 -21.55 -67.95 17.86
CA MET A 1 -22.10 -66.78 17.16
C MET A 1 -21.70 -65.54 17.94
N LEU A 2 -20.71 -64.79 17.47
CA LEU A 2 -20.47 -63.43 17.91
C LEU A 2 -19.99 -62.65 16.68
N LEU A 3 -20.85 -61.75 16.19
CA LEU A 3 -20.54 -60.67 15.26
C LEU A 3 -19.38 -59.85 15.88
N GLY A 4 -18.36 -59.37 15.16
CA GLY A 4 -18.43 -58.63 13.92
C GLY A 4 -18.42 -57.13 14.23
N MET A 5 -17.23 -56.50 14.32
CA MET A 5 -17.05 -55.06 14.16
C MET A 5 -15.70 -54.77 13.51
N ILE A 6 -15.75 -54.47 12.22
CA ILE A 6 -14.67 -53.80 11.48
C ILE A 6 -14.85 -52.31 11.77
N SER A 7 -13.88 -51.70 12.46
CA SER A 7 -13.84 -50.26 12.68
C SER A 7 -13.15 -49.61 11.48
N CYS A 8 -13.90 -48.90 10.65
CA CYS A 8 -13.36 -48.02 9.62
C CYS A 8 -12.83 -46.74 10.29
N LEU A 9 -11.52 -46.56 10.33
CA LEU A 9 -10.92 -45.24 10.57
C LEU A 9 -11.23 -44.35 9.36
N GLY A 10 -12.24 -43.49 9.49
CA GLY A 10 -12.42 -42.34 8.62
C GLY A 10 -11.36 -41.30 8.96
N ALA A 11 -10.39 -41.11 8.06
CA ALA A 11 -9.50 -39.96 8.12
C ALA A 11 -10.34 -38.70 7.84
N THR A 12 -10.65 -37.94 8.89
CA THR A 12 -11.11 -36.56 8.74
C THR A 12 -9.94 -35.73 8.25
N VAL A 13 -9.92 -35.41 6.96
CA VAL A 13 -9.12 -34.31 6.43
C VAL A 13 -9.68 -33.05 7.06
N SER A 14 -8.98 -32.53 8.08
CA SER A 14 -9.17 -31.17 8.53
C SER A 14 -8.71 -30.27 7.38
N ALA A 15 -9.66 -29.75 6.61
CA ALA A 15 -9.42 -28.60 5.78
C ALA A 15 -9.09 -27.45 6.75
N ASP A 16 -7.80 -27.17 6.88
CA ASP A 16 -7.32 -25.93 7.44
C ASP A 16 -7.74 -24.83 6.45
N GLU A 17 -8.98 -24.34 6.61
CA GLU A 17 -9.43 -23.11 6.00
C GLU A 17 -8.48 -22.03 6.51
N SER A 18 -7.48 -21.68 5.69
CA SER A 18 -6.69 -20.48 5.90
C SER A 18 -7.69 -19.32 5.92
N LYS A 19 -8.07 -18.87 7.12
CA LYS A 19 -8.60 -17.52 7.30
C LYS A 19 -7.55 -16.62 6.68
N THR A 20 -7.84 -16.09 5.51
CA THR A 20 -7.01 -15.03 4.94
C THR A 20 -7.15 -13.87 5.89
N ASP A 21 -6.16 -13.68 6.77
CA ASP A 21 -6.10 -12.50 7.61
C ASP A 21 -6.24 -11.28 6.71
N LEU A 22 -7.30 -10.51 6.95
CA LEU A 22 -7.59 -9.33 6.15
C LEU A 22 -6.39 -8.39 6.26
N ARG A 23 -5.96 -7.87 5.12
CA ARG A 23 -4.95 -6.83 5.07
C ARG A 23 -5.59 -5.52 5.47
N THR A 24 -4.96 -4.80 6.40
CA THR A 24 -5.58 -3.62 7.01
C THR A 24 -4.67 -2.41 6.95
N VAL A 25 -5.29 -1.24 7.04
CA VAL A 25 -4.63 0.01 7.38
C VAL A 25 -4.56 0.09 8.90
N ARG A 26 -3.34 0.26 9.44
CA ARG A 26 -3.07 0.47 10.86
C ARG A 26 -2.70 1.92 11.10
N ILE A 27 -3.35 2.56 12.07
CA ILE A 27 -3.13 3.95 12.40
C ILE A 27 -2.48 4.00 13.78
N ILE A 28 -1.26 4.54 13.81
CA ILE A 28 -0.43 4.58 15.00
C ILE A 28 -0.29 6.04 15.43
N TYR A 29 -0.63 6.31 16.68
CA TYR A 29 -0.31 7.58 17.32
C TYR A 29 0.90 7.39 18.25
N LEU A 30 2.08 7.85 17.80
CA LEU A 30 3.29 7.86 18.60
C LEU A 30 3.25 9.06 19.56
N VAL A 31 3.02 8.77 20.84
CA VAL A 31 3.08 9.75 21.92
C VAL A 31 4.53 9.90 22.36
N SER A 32 5.10 11.08 22.26
CA SER A 32 6.48 11.33 22.67
C SER A 32 6.73 11.00 24.14
N ARG A 33 7.97 10.63 24.46
CA ARG A 33 8.38 10.23 25.82
C ARG A 33 8.02 11.29 26.88
N ASP A 34 8.19 12.56 26.50
CA ASP A 34 8.01 13.75 27.33
C ASP A 34 6.62 14.38 27.25
N ARG A 35 5.66 13.71 26.60
CA ARG A 35 4.26 14.15 26.46
C ARG A 35 3.30 13.07 26.93
N GLU A 36 2.10 13.45 27.35
CA GLU A 36 1.03 12.48 27.62
C GLU A 36 0.14 12.31 26.40
N GLU A 37 -0.61 11.20 26.33
CA GLU A 37 -1.59 11.02 25.27
C GLU A 37 -2.59 12.18 25.27
N ASN A 38 -2.79 12.76 24.09
CA ASN A 38 -3.90 13.67 23.86
C ASN A 38 -5.07 12.87 23.27
N VAL A 39 -6.06 12.55 24.10
CA VAL A 39 -7.24 11.76 23.71
C VAL A 39 -8.08 12.42 22.60
N GLU A 40 -8.01 13.75 22.45
CA GLU A 40 -8.67 14.43 21.33
C GLU A 40 -8.00 14.09 20.00
N TYR A 41 -6.67 13.90 19.98
CA TYR A 41 -5.94 13.46 18.79
C TYR A 41 -6.33 12.03 18.43
N THR A 42 -6.35 11.11 19.40
CA THR A 42 -6.77 9.72 19.18
C THR A 42 -8.19 9.65 18.57
N ALA A 43 -9.14 10.39 19.13
CA ALA A 43 -10.51 10.44 18.61
C ALA A 43 -10.60 11.09 17.21
N ALA A 44 -9.82 12.15 16.97
CA ALA A 44 -9.83 12.84 15.68
C ALA A 44 -9.19 11.99 14.56
N LEU A 45 -8.14 11.22 14.87
CA LEU A 45 -7.54 10.24 13.95
C LEU A 45 -8.53 9.15 13.56
N GLU A 46 -9.23 8.57 14.54
CA GLU A 46 -10.27 7.56 14.27
C GLU A 46 -11.38 8.13 13.39
N PHE A 47 -11.86 9.34 13.70
CA PHE A 47 -12.86 10.01 12.88
C PHE A 47 -12.37 10.22 11.44
N ALA A 48 -11.18 10.80 11.28
CA ALA A 48 -10.61 11.14 9.98
C ALA A 48 -10.45 9.91 9.07
N ILE A 49 -9.90 8.82 9.61
CA ILE A 49 -9.67 7.63 8.79
C ILE A 49 -10.97 6.91 8.43
N ARG A 50 -11.99 6.92 9.30
CA ARG A 50 -13.32 6.39 8.98
C ARG A 50 -14.04 7.25 7.93
N ASP A 51 -13.90 8.57 8.01
CA ASP A 51 -14.42 9.49 7.00
C ASP A 51 -13.79 9.21 5.63
N LEU A 52 -12.46 9.07 5.59
CA LEU A 52 -11.74 8.68 4.36
C LEU A 52 -12.12 7.29 3.88
N GLN A 53 -12.27 6.29 4.76
CA GLN A 53 -12.72 4.95 4.37
C GLN A 53 -14.06 5.01 3.64
N LYS A 54 -15.00 5.82 4.14
CA LYS A 54 -16.29 6.07 3.48
C LYS A 54 -16.10 6.83 2.16
N TRP A 55 -15.26 7.86 2.12
CA TRP A 55 -15.02 8.66 0.92
C TRP A 55 -14.38 7.83 -0.20
N TYR A 56 -13.33 7.06 0.08
CA TYR A 56 -12.71 6.12 -0.87
C TYR A 56 -13.72 5.09 -1.39
N GLY A 57 -14.57 4.56 -0.49
CA GLY A 57 -15.68 3.69 -0.86
C GLY A 57 -16.66 4.35 -1.83
N GLY A 58 -17.02 5.61 -1.59
CA GLY A 58 -17.87 6.40 -2.47
C GLY A 58 -17.22 6.62 -3.85
N GLN A 59 -15.95 7.01 -3.89
CA GLN A 59 -15.20 7.25 -5.13
C GLN A 59 -15.05 5.98 -5.99
N LEU A 60 -15.01 4.81 -5.35
CA LEU A 60 -14.90 3.51 -6.02
C LEU A 60 -16.25 2.83 -6.27
N GLN A 61 -17.36 3.42 -5.83
CA GLN A 61 -18.72 2.88 -5.92
C GLN A 61 -18.90 1.56 -5.17
N GLY A 62 -18.39 1.50 -3.94
CA GLY A 62 -18.60 0.38 -3.00
C GLY A 62 -17.31 -0.06 -2.32
N PRO A 63 -16.30 -0.55 -3.06
CA PRO A 63 -15.11 -1.12 -2.43
C PRO A 63 -14.26 -0.10 -1.69
N THR A 64 -13.71 -0.50 -0.55
CA THR A 64 -12.83 0.34 0.27
C THR A 64 -11.84 -0.50 1.08
N PHE A 65 -10.87 0.15 1.71
CA PHE A 65 -9.89 -0.51 2.56
C PHE A 65 -10.47 -0.97 3.90
N ARG A 66 -9.73 -1.81 4.64
CA ARG A 66 -10.09 -2.23 5.99
C ARG A 66 -9.20 -1.58 7.04
N LEU A 67 -9.76 -1.34 8.20
CA LEU A 67 -9.06 -0.80 9.37
C LEU A 67 -8.74 -1.94 10.33
N SER A 68 -7.64 -1.82 11.06
CA SER A 68 -7.37 -2.68 12.21
C SER A 68 -8.39 -2.44 13.33
N ASP A 69 -8.39 -3.36 14.30
CA ASP A 69 -9.05 -3.19 15.59
C ASP A 69 -7.99 -3.31 16.70
N PRO A 70 -7.73 -2.26 17.50
CA PRO A 70 -8.39 -0.95 17.47
C PRO A 70 -8.06 -0.17 16.18
N VAL A 71 -8.89 0.83 15.86
CA VAL A 71 -8.67 1.69 14.69
C VAL A 71 -7.43 2.57 14.87
N VAL A 72 -7.22 3.10 16.07
CA VAL A 72 -6.01 3.85 16.42
C VAL A 72 -5.29 3.13 17.53
N GLU A 73 -4.02 2.83 17.32
CA GLU A 73 -3.12 2.26 18.32
C GLU A 73 -2.24 3.37 18.87
N VAL A 74 -2.36 3.62 20.17
CA VAL A 74 -1.54 4.60 20.87
C VAL A 74 -0.28 3.91 21.38
N VAL A 75 0.88 4.37 20.92
CA VAL A 75 2.17 3.76 21.25
C VAL A 75 3.08 4.83 21.86
N LYS A 76 3.65 4.54 23.02
CA LYS A 76 4.59 5.45 23.68
C LYS A 76 5.97 5.35 23.02
N SER A 77 6.45 6.47 22.49
CA SER A 77 7.79 6.61 21.92
C SER A 77 8.86 6.70 23.00
N ASN A 78 10.08 6.21 22.70
CA ASN A 78 11.25 6.40 23.55
C ASN A 78 11.94 7.77 23.32
N ARG A 79 11.45 8.53 22.34
CA ARG A 79 12.01 9.81 21.88
C ARG A 79 11.18 10.99 22.40
N PRO A 80 11.83 12.11 22.80
CA PRO A 80 11.10 13.34 23.08
C PRO A 80 10.57 13.96 21.77
N ALA A 81 9.55 14.82 21.86
CA ALA A 81 8.86 15.36 20.68
C ALA A 81 9.79 16.09 19.70
N ASP A 82 10.71 16.91 20.21
CA ASP A 82 11.64 17.67 19.38
C ASP A 82 12.62 16.77 18.59
N TRP A 83 12.78 15.50 18.98
CA TRP A 83 13.69 14.58 18.30
C TRP A 83 13.22 14.26 16.87
N PHE A 84 11.91 14.10 16.64
CA PHE A 84 11.39 13.64 15.34
C PHE A 84 11.80 14.56 14.18
N TYR A 85 11.78 15.87 14.39
CA TYR A 85 12.14 16.87 13.36
C TYR A 85 13.49 17.55 13.62
N GLY A 86 14.08 17.39 14.82
CA GLY A 86 15.37 17.96 15.20
C GLY A 86 16.57 17.03 15.05
N ASN A 87 16.36 15.71 14.88
CA ASN A 87 17.44 14.73 14.76
C ASN A 87 17.81 14.46 13.28
N PRO A 88 19.07 14.70 12.86
CA PRO A 88 19.49 14.37 11.51
C PRO A 88 19.32 12.89 11.16
N ASN A 89 18.62 12.60 10.06
CA ASN A 89 18.43 11.25 9.55
C ASN A 89 18.33 11.25 8.02
N GLY A 90 19.48 11.16 7.37
CA GLY A 90 19.65 11.34 5.92
C GLY A 90 20.16 12.74 5.54
N SER A 91 20.47 12.91 4.26
CA SER A 91 21.11 14.12 3.72
C SER A 91 20.14 15.29 3.49
N ASP A 92 18.85 15.02 3.39
CA ASP A 92 17.82 16.03 3.17
C ASP A 92 17.02 16.23 4.45
N GLN A 93 17.12 17.45 5.00
CA GLN A 93 16.46 17.84 6.25
C GLN A 93 14.94 17.71 6.17
N ASP A 94 14.35 17.92 4.98
CA ASP A 94 12.91 17.80 4.80
C ASP A 94 12.41 16.37 5.04
N ASN A 95 13.28 15.36 4.94
CA ASN A 95 12.93 13.96 5.15
C ASN A 95 13.17 13.48 6.60
N TRP A 96 13.78 14.28 7.47
CA TRP A 96 14.12 13.83 8.82
C TRP A 96 12.89 13.39 9.62
N GLY A 97 11.81 14.18 9.59
CA GLY A 97 10.55 13.84 10.26
C GLY A 97 10.00 12.48 9.86
N PHE A 98 9.93 12.23 8.55
CA PHE A 98 9.49 10.95 7.99
C PHE A 98 10.42 9.80 8.41
N ASN A 99 11.72 9.94 8.19
CA ASN A 99 12.71 8.89 8.47
C ASN A 99 12.75 8.54 9.97
N ASN A 100 12.78 9.55 10.84
CA ASN A 100 12.78 9.37 12.30
C ASN A 100 11.48 8.72 12.80
N THR A 101 10.32 9.14 12.28
CA THR A 101 9.02 8.57 12.67
C THR A 101 8.95 7.09 12.28
N LEU A 102 9.33 6.75 11.05
CA LEU A 102 9.34 5.37 10.58
C LEU A 102 10.38 4.51 11.32
N ASP A 103 11.58 5.02 11.59
CA ASP A 103 12.61 4.28 12.32
C ASP A 103 12.18 3.98 13.77
N GLU A 104 11.55 4.94 14.45
CA GLU A 104 11.01 4.72 15.79
C GLU A 104 9.86 3.71 15.76
N ALA A 105 8.92 3.83 14.82
CA ALA A 105 7.83 2.86 14.67
C ALA A 105 8.36 1.45 14.33
N ARG A 106 9.39 1.34 13.50
CA ARG A 106 10.05 0.06 13.20
C ARG A 106 10.60 -0.58 14.47
N ASN A 107 11.26 0.21 15.32
CA ASN A 107 11.85 -0.30 16.57
C ASN A 107 10.79 -0.73 17.60
N LEU A 108 9.63 -0.07 17.62
CA LEU A 108 8.59 -0.31 18.62
C LEU A 108 7.60 -1.40 18.22
N ILE A 109 7.22 -1.45 16.94
CA ILE A 109 6.08 -2.25 16.45
C ILE A 109 6.34 -2.93 15.10
N ASP A 110 7.60 -3.01 14.66
CA ASP A 110 8.02 -3.62 13.38
C ASP A 110 7.34 -3.00 12.14
N ALA A 111 6.98 -1.71 12.21
CA ALA A 111 6.46 -0.99 11.06
C ALA A 111 7.52 -0.91 9.95
N ARG A 112 7.14 -1.25 8.72
CA ARG A 112 8.07 -1.33 7.58
C ARG A 112 7.38 -1.01 6.27
N HIS A 113 8.20 -0.59 5.32
CA HIS A 113 7.77 -0.47 3.93
C HIS A 113 7.37 -1.82 3.36
N ASN A 114 6.42 -1.78 2.43
CA ASN A 114 5.94 -2.94 1.67
C ASN A 114 5.53 -4.12 2.57
N ASP A 115 4.97 -3.83 3.75
CA ASP A 115 4.43 -4.88 4.60
C ASP A 115 3.28 -5.60 3.88
N PRO A 116 3.30 -6.95 3.79
CA PRO A 116 2.30 -7.68 3.03
C PRO A 116 0.91 -7.67 3.68
N GLY A 117 0.84 -7.43 4.99
CA GLY A 117 -0.38 -7.41 5.79
C GLY A 117 -0.91 -6.01 6.09
N PHE A 118 -0.02 -5.00 6.10
CA PHE A 118 -0.36 -3.66 6.60
C PHE A 118 0.01 -2.50 5.68
N ILE A 119 -0.89 -1.52 5.63
CA ILE A 119 -0.54 -0.13 5.32
C ILE A 119 -0.41 0.61 6.64
N TRP A 120 0.71 1.30 6.83
CA TRP A 120 1.02 2.02 8.06
C TRP A 120 0.74 3.51 7.91
N ILE A 121 -0.07 4.06 8.81
CA ILE A 121 -0.23 5.50 8.99
C ILE A 121 0.35 5.84 10.36
N LEU A 122 1.43 6.61 10.38
CA LEU A 122 2.22 6.89 11.57
C LEU A 122 2.15 8.38 11.88
N TYR A 123 1.51 8.74 12.99
CA TYR A 123 1.52 10.10 13.50
C TYR A 123 2.55 10.23 14.61
N SER A 124 3.37 11.27 14.55
CA SER A 124 4.17 11.72 15.70
C SER A 124 3.64 13.05 16.21
N ASP A 125 3.63 13.25 17.53
CA ASP A 125 3.35 14.55 18.15
C ASP A 125 4.60 15.47 18.19
N GLY A 126 5.59 15.25 17.32
CA GLY A 126 6.73 16.15 17.16
C GLY A 126 6.38 17.39 16.34
N PRO A 127 7.00 18.57 16.61
CA PRO A 127 6.64 19.86 16.02
C PRO A 127 7.10 19.99 14.55
N GLY A 128 6.47 19.23 13.67
CA GLY A 128 6.68 19.25 12.22
C GLY A 128 5.44 19.74 11.46
N ASN A 129 5.61 19.98 10.16
CA ASN A 129 4.54 20.51 9.29
C ASN A 129 4.50 19.86 7.89
N LYS A 130 5.26 18.78 7.71
CA LYS A 130 5.33 18.03 6.45
C LYS A 130 5.00 16.56 6.71
N GLY A 131 3.87 16.11 6.17
CA GLY A 131 3.55 14.70 6.00
C GLY A 131 4.17 14.14 4.73
N ARG A 132 4.35 12.82 4.68
CA ARG A 132 4.87 12.12 3.49
C ARG A 132 4.43 10.67 3.46
N GLY A 133 4.04 10.18 2.29
CA GLY A 133 3.63 8.80 2.07
C GLY A 133 4.32 8.12 0.89
N GLY A 134 4.28 6.78 0.88
CA GLY A 134 4.86 5.94 -0.15
C GLY A 134 5.17 4.52 0.36
N SER A 135 5.16 3.55 -0.55
CA SER A 135 5.61 2.16 -0.28
C SER A 135 4.98 1.55 0.98
N GLY A 136 3.66 1.69 1.12
CA GLY A 136 2.90 1.13 2.23
C GLY A 136 2.96 1.91 3.55
N VAL A 137 3.58 3.09 3.57
CA VAL A 137 3.74 3.91 4.79
C VAL A 137 3.34 5.36 4.50
N ALA A 138 2.66 6.01 5.45
CA ALA A 138 2.52 7.46 5.55
C ALA A 138 2.95 7.92 6.95
N CYS A 139 3.80 8.94 7.03
CA CYS A 139 4.15 9.59 8.30
C CYS A 139 3.65 11.03 8.32
N LEU A 140 2.96 11.43 9.38
CA LEU A 140 2.37 12.76 9.52
C LEU A 140 2.76 13.41 10.87
N PRO A 141 2.96 14.74 10.91
CA PRO A 141 3.43 15.47 12.08
C PRO A 141 2.32 15.96 13.03
N GLU A 142 2.74 16.68 14.09
CA GLU A 142 1.86 17.40 15.01
C GLU A 142 0.96 18.44 14.33
N ASP A 143 1.39 19.15 13.28
CA ASP A 143 0.51 20.12 12.61
C ASP A 143 -0.75 19.45 12.04
N ASP A 144 -0.62 18.22 11.51
CA ASP A 144 -1.79 17.45 11.09
C ASP A 144 -2.68 17.09 12.27
N LEU A 145 -2.12 16.69 13.42
CA LEU A 145 -2.90 16.40 14.64
C LEU A 145 -3.66 17.63 15.12
N LEU A 146 -2.99 18.77 15.22
CA LEU A 146 -3.58 20.06 15.56
C LEU A 146 -4.68 20.44 14.57
N GLY A 147 -4.46 20.15 13.29
CA GLY A 147 -5.40 20.40 12.21
C GLY A 147 -6.68 19.58 12.32
N LEU A 148 -6.54 18.28 12.60
CA LEU A 148 -7.67 17.36 12.77
C LEU A 148 -8.56 17.74 13.97
N VAL A 149 -8.00 18.33 15.02
CA VAL A 149 -8.80 18.87 16.14
C VAL A 149 -9.25 20.33 15.94
N GLY A 150 -8.85 20.99 14.84
CA GLY A 150 -9.22 22.37 14.52
C GLY A 150 -8.49 23.42 15.36
N LYS A 151 -7.32 23.06 15.92
CA LYS A 151 -6.46 23.92 16.76
C LYS A 151 -5.20 24.39 16.04
N HIS A 152 -4.98 23.98 14.79
CA HIS A 152 -3.82 24.42 14.02
C HIS A 152 -3.80 25.96 13.86
N PRO A 153 -2.63 26.61 13.98
CA PRO A 153 -2.54 28.06 14.10
C PRO A 153 -2.92 28.83 12.83
N VAL A 154 -2.70 28.25 11.65
CA VAL A 154 -2.93 28.91 10.35
C VAL A 154 -4.24 28.42 9.72
N ASP A 155 -4.32 27.13 9.41
CA ASP A 155 -5.52 26.51 8.84
C ASP A 155 -6.32 25.69 9.86
N LYS A 156 -7.51 26.17 10.24
CA LYS A 156 -8.40 25.50 11.22
C LYS A 156 -9.46 24.62 10.57
N ASP A 157 -9.51 24.55 9.24
CA ASP A 157 -10.48 23.70 8.55
C ASP A 157 -10.05 22.24 8.64
N LYS A 158 -10.74 21.48 9.49
CA LYS A 158 -10.51 20.04 9.67
C LYS A 158 -10.58 19.26 8.35
N SER A 159 -11.38 19.72 7.40
CA SER A 159 -11.58 19.06 6.11
C SER A 159 -10.28 19.03 5.29
N ARG A 160 -9.45 20.09 5.36
CA ARG A 160 -8.11 20.08 4.75
C ARG A 160 -7.24 19.01 5.38
N TRP A 161 -7.23 18.87 6.70
CA TRP A 161 -6.36 17.92 7.39
C TRP A 161 -6.79 16.46 7.16
N ILE A 162 -8.10 16.21 7.11
CA ILE A 162 -8.65 14.91 6.68
C ILE A 162 -8.24 14.62 5.23
N ALA A 163 -8.36 15.58 4.32
CA ALA A 163 -7.96 15.40 2.92
C ALA A 163 -6.45 15.20 2.75
N GLY A 164 -5.63 15.87 3.57
CA GLY A 164 -4.17 15.69 3.62
C GLY A 164 -3.79 14.27 4.04
N LEU A 165 -4.42 13.73 5.09
CA LEU A 165 -4.29 12.31 5.42
C LEU A 165 -4.69 11.42 4.23
N GLY A 166 -5.79 11.74 3.54
CA GLY A 166 -6.22 11.02 2.35
C GLY A 166 -5.17 11.02 1.22
N HIS A 167 -4.49 12.15 1.00
CA HIS A 167 -3.40 12.27 0.03
C HIS A 167 -2.22 11.35 0.36
N GLU A 168 -1.71 11.43 1.59
CA GLU A 168 -0.57 10.60 2.01
C GLU A 168 -0.93 9.11 2.07
N LEU A 169 -2.16 8.78 2.47
CA LEU A 169 -2.70 7.42 2.40
C LEU A 169 -2.78 6.94 0.94
N GLY A 170 -3.17 7.80 0.00
CA GLY A 170 -3.11 7.51 -1.43
C GLY A 170 -1.70 7.13 -1.87
N HIS A 171 -0.68 7.90 -1.47
CA HIS A 171 0.71 7.55 -1.73
C HIS A 171 1.12 6.21 -1.09
N ALA A 172 0.67 5.94 0.14
CA ALA A 172 0.92 4.66 0.80
C ALA A 172 0.29 3.48 0.04
N PHE A 173 -0.87 3.68 -0.60
CA PHE A 173 -1.48 2.71 -1.52
C PHE A 173 -0.81 2.64 -2.91
N GLY A 174 0.21 3.45 -3.17
CA GLY A 174 0.96 3.45 -4.42
C GLY A 174 0.41 4.41 -5.49
N LEU A 175 -0.44 5.37 -5.12
CA LEU A 175 -0.91 6.40 -6.04
C LEU A 175 0.18 7.47 -6.25
N PRO A 176 0.55 7.81 -7.50
CA PRO A 176 1.40 8.96 -7.78
C PRO A 176 0.58 10.26 -7.79
N HIS A 177 1.25 11.41 -7.84
CA HIS A 177 0.60 12.63 -8.32
C HIS A 177 0.18 12.48 -9.78
N PRO A 178 -0.92 13.12 -10.22
CA PRO A 178 -1.37 13.03 -11.60
C PRO A 178 -0.35 13.67 -12.55
N THR A 179 -0.09 13.02 -13.70
CA THR A 179 0.82 13.57 -14.73
C THR A 179 0.29 14.87 -15.33
N ASP A 180 -1.03 14.99 -15.49
CA ASP A 180 -1.71 16.19 -15.98
C ASP A 180 -2.35 16.94 -14.81
N THR A 181 -1.55 17.79 -14.17
CA THR A 181 -1.94 18.56 -12.97
C THR A 181 -2.93 19.68 -13.25
N GLU A 182 -3.03 20.15 -14.50
CA GLU A 182 -4.01 21.16 -14.89
C GLU A 182 -5.41 20.56 -14.98
N LYS A 183 -5.53 19.42 -15.68
CA LYS A 183 -6.77 18.66 -15.77
C LYS A 183 -7.20 18.11 -14.42
N HIS A 184 -6.26 17.61 -13.63
CA HIS A 184 -6.52 16.96 -12.35
C HIS A 184 -6.24 17.86 -11.16
N VAL A 185 -6.48 19.17 -11.31
CA VAL A 185 -6.20 20.17 -10.26
C VAL A 185 -6.91 19.86 -8.94
N ASP A 186 -8.17 19.44 -9.01
CA ASP A 186 -9.01 19.14 -7.83
C ASP A 186 -8.94 17.67 -7.38
N ALA A 187 -7.98 16.87 -7.90
CA ALA A 187 -7.79 15.49 -7.46
C ALA A 187 -7.20 15.40 -6.04
N ILE A 188 -7.54 14.35 -5.28
CA ILE A 188 -6.99 14.16 -3.92
C ILE A 188 -5.47 14.01 -3.94
N MET A 189 -4.92 13.39 -4.99
CA MET A 189 -3.49 13.26 -5.23
C MET A 189 -2.82 14.56 -5.73
N TRP A 190 -3.50 15.70 -5.60
CA TRP A 190 -2.95 17.02 -5.95
C TRP A 190 -3.58 18.12 -5.07
N LEU A 191 -4.09 19.22 -5.66
CA LEU A 191 -4.61 20.38 -4.92
C LEU A 191 -6.06 20.20 -4.45
N GLY A 192 -6.71 19.07 -4.73
CA GLY A 192 -8.03 18.74 -4.21
C GLY A 192 -8.11 18.66 -2.69
N ILE A 193 -6.99 18.65 -1.98
CA ILE A 193 -6.99 18.73 -0.51
C ILE A 193 -7.30 20.14 0.03
N TYR A 194 -7.21 21.17 -0.81
CA TYR A 194 -7.39 22.57 -0.42
C TYR A 194 -8.80 23.07 -0.72
N GLY A 195 -9.72 22.90 0.25
CA GLY A 195 -11.08 23.46 0.21
C GLY A 195 -12.03 22.80 -0.81
N LYS A 196 -11.65 21.64 -1.37
CA LYS A 196 -12.52 20.85 -2.27
C LYS A 196 -13.11 19.63 -1.59
N TYR A 197 -12.47 19.13 -0.53
CA TYR A 197 -12.91 17.92 0.16
C TYR A 197 -14.16 18.22 1.01
N PRO A 198 -15.15 17.31 1.07
CA PRO A 198 -15.19 16.01 0.37
C PRO A 198 -15.80 16.06 -1.03
N ASP A 199 -16.60 17.09 -1.34
CA ASP A 199 -17.60 17.04 -2.42
C ASP A 199 -17.04 17.32 -3.82
N LYS A 200 -15.97 18.11 -3.91
CA LYS A 200 -15.33 18.51 -5.18
C LYS A 200 -14.00 17.79 -5.41
N THR A 201 -13.46 17.15 -4.38
CA THR A 201 -12.28 16.30 -4.48
C THR A 201 -12.64 14.95 -5.06
N TYR A 202 -11.76 14.38 -5.88
CA TYR A 202 -12.00 13.08 -6.50
C TYR A 202 -10.71 12.25 -6.65
N LEU A 203 -10.89 10.94 -6.86
CA LEU A 203 -9.86 10.06 -7.40
C LEU A 203 -9.94 10.10 -8.93
N THR A 204 -8.80 10.25 -9.60
CA THR A 204 -8.73 10.14 -11.06
C THR A 204 -9.07 8.71 -11.50
N ASP A 205 -9.34 8.51 -12.79
CA ASP A 205 -9.62 7.16 -13.28
C ASP A 205 -8.40 6.24 -13.21
N ASP A 206 -7.18 6.80 -13.29
CA ASP A 206 -5.95 6.03 -13.10
C ASP A 206 -5.74 5.65 -11.62
N ASP A 207 -6.06 6.55 -10.68
CA ASP A 207 -6.05 6.21 -9.26
C ASP A 207 -6.99 5.04 -8.96
N LYS A 208 -8.23 5.11 -9.48
CA LYS A 208 -9.22 4.05 -9.27
C LYS A 208 -8.76 2.71 -9.82
N LYS A 209 -8.02 2.68 -10.94
CA LYS A 209 -7.45 1.44 -11.49
C LYS A 209 -6.44 0.84 -10.53
N VAL A 210 -5.53 1.65 -9.98
CA VAL A 210 -4.53 1.18 -9.00
C VAL A 210 -5.21 0.65 -7.74
N LEU A 211 -6.15 1.39 -7.15
CA LEU A 211 -6.81 0.98 -5.91
C LEU A 211 -7.66 -0.27 -6.05
N ARG A 212 -8.36 -0.45 -7.19
CA ARG A 212 -9.12 -1.69 -7.44
C ARG A 212 -8.23 -2.93 -7.54
N ARG A 213 -6.94 -2.74 -7.79
CA ARG A 213 -5.91 -3.80 -7.83
C ARG A 213 -5.17 -3.96 -6.50
N SER A 214 -5.32 -2.99 -5.59
CA SER A 214 -4.69 -3.06 -4.28
C SER A 214 -5.26 -4.24 -3.48
N PRO A 215 -4.40 -5.08 -2.88
CA PRO A 215 -4.85 -6.18 -2.07
C PRO A 215 -5.44 -5.73 -0.73
N PHE A 216 -5.39 -4.43 -0.44
CA PHE A 216 -5.97 -3.81 0.75
C PHE A 216 -7.41 -3.35 0.54
N PHE A 217 -7.95 -3.43 -0.69
CA PHE A 217 -9.32 -3.02 -0.99
C PHE A 217 -10.25 -4.23 -1.10
N TYR A 218 -11.41 -4.10 -0.46
CA TYR A 218 -12.38 -5.18 -0.32
C TYR A 218 -13.80 -4.69 -0.61
N ARG A 219 -14.61 -5.58 -1.15
CA ARG A 219 -16.07 -5.44 -1.28
C ARG A 219 -16.72 -5.55 0.10
N GLU A 220 -18.00 -5.18 0.23
CA GLU A 220 -18.72 -5.18 1.52
C GLU A 220 -18.70 -6.55 2.23
N ASN A 221 -18.76 -7.64 1.46
CA ASN A 221 -18.68 -9.02 1.94
C ASN A 221 -17.26 -9.49 2.34
N ASN A 222 -16.30 -8.58 2.46
CA ASN A 222 -14.88 -8.85 2.76
C ASN A 222 -14.13 -9.67 1.69
N GLU A 223 -14.67 -9.80 0.48
CA GLU A 223 -13.90 -10.34 -0.63
C GLU A 223 -12.93 -9.27 -1.16
N PRO A 224 -11.65 -9.61 -1.43
CA PRO A 224 -10.73 -8.72 -2.10
C PRO A 224 -11.32 -8.25 -3.44
N VAL A 225 -11.14 -6.96 -3.79
CA VAL A 225 -11.57 -6.45 -5.09
C VAL A 225 -10.82 -7.14 -6.21
N PHE A 226 -9.50 -7.23 -6.05
CA PHE A 226 -8.63 -7.96 -6.95
C PHE A 226 -8.28 -9.31 -6.34
N GLN A 227 -8.68 -10.36 -7.06
CA GLN A 227 -8.23 -11.71 -6.80
C GLN A 227 -7.27 -12.11 -7.90
N LYS A 228 -6.05 -12.44 -7.50
CA LYS A 228 -5.04 -12.98 -8.40
C LYS A 228 -5.54 -14.33 -8.92
N GLY A 229 -5.81 -14.43 -10.22
CA GLY A 229 -6.29 -15.70 -10.79
C GLY A 229 -5.21 -16.79 -10.80
N ALA A 230 -5.63 -18.01 -11.17
CA ALA A 230 -4.75 -19.16 -11.32
C ALA A 230 -3.58 -18.86 -12.28
N VAL A 231 -2.43 -19.50 -12.09
CA VAL A 231 -1.32 -19.36 -13.03
C VAL A 231 -1.71 -20.00 -14.37
N VAL A 232 -1.63 -19.24 -15.46
CA VAL A 232 -1.99 -19.67 -16.82
C VAL A 232 -0.80 -19.79 -17.76
N ALA A 233 0.36 -19.25 -17.38
CA ALA A 233 1.62 -19.45 -18.08
C ALA A 233 2.81 -19.26 -17.14
N THR A 234 3.89 -20.00 -17.37
CA THR A 234 5.12 -19.89 -16.58
C THR A 234 6.35 -19.76 -17.49
N TYR A 235 7.18 -18.75 -17.22
CA TYR A 235 8.45 -18.48 -17.89
C TYR A 235 9.59 -18.69 -16.88
N HIS A 236 10.29 -19.81 -17.01
CA HIS A 236 11.36 -20.19 -16.08
C HIS A 236 12.68 -19.53 -16.46
N TYR A 237 13.46 -19.12 -15.46
CA TYR A 237 14.87 -18.75 -15.60
C TYR A 237 15.70 -19.40 -14.50
N THR A 238 17.03 -19.31 -14.59
CA THR A 238 17.92 -19.84 -13.55
C THR A 238 17.66 -19.14 -12.22
N GLY A 239 17.08 -19.86 -11.26
CA GLY A 239 16.79 -19.34 -9.92
C GLY A 239 15.39 -18.76 -9.74
N GLY A 240 14.46 -18.94 -10.68
CA GLY A 240 13.07 -18.51 -10.49
C GLY A 240 12.15 -18.71 -11.70
N ALA A 241 11.00 -18.05 -11.66
CA ALA A 241 10.05 -18.00 -12.77
C ALA A 241 9.19 -16.74 -12.74
N PHE A 242 8.72 -16.31 -13.92
CA PHE A 242 7.61 -15.38 -14.08
C PHE A 242 6.33 -16.17 -14.33
N GLU A 243 5.31 -15.94 -13.51
CA GLU A 243 4.01 -16.61 -13.52
C GLU A 243 2.94 -15.61 -13.99
N GLN A 244 2.28 -15.88 -15.10
CA GLN A 244 1.13 -15.13 -15.60
C GLN A 244 -0.12 -15.60 -14.87
N HIS A 245 -0.94 -14.69 -14.38
CA HIS A 245 -2.18 -15.00 -13.67
C HIS A 245 -3.40 -14.81 -14.56
N ALA A 246 -4.37 -15.71 -14.42
CA ALA A 246 -5.68 -15.60 -15.04
C ALA A 246 -6.36 -14.30 -14.59
N GLY A 247 -7.09 -13.68 -15.51
CA GLY A 247 -7.73 -12.39 -15.28
C GLY A 247 -7.71 -11.55 -16.55
N HIS A 248 -8.41 -10.44 -16.50
CA HIS A 248 -8.54 -9.52 -17.61
C HIS A 248 -8.31 -8.10 -17.09
N ASP A 249 -7.35 -7.42 -17.72
CA ASP A 249 -7.00 -6.00 -17.55
C ASP A 249 -6.74 -5.50 -16.10
N PRO A 250 -5.47 -5.51 -15.64
CA PRO A 250 -4.28 -5.84 -16.39
C PRO A 250 -4.09 -7.36 -16.32
N ILE A 251 -3.28 -7.91 -17.21
CA ILE A 251 -2.80 -9.27 -16.97
C ILE A 251 -1.75 -9.15 -15.85
N ALA A 252 -2.01 -9.78 -14.71
CA ALA A 252 -1.09 -9.75 -13.57
C ALA A 252 -0.02 -10.83 -13.72
N TRP A 253 1.19 -10.49 -13.30
CA TRP A 253 2.35 -11.36 -13.34
C TRP A 253 3.05 -11.38 -11.99
N THR A 254 3.74 -12.48 -11.69
CA THR A 254 4.60 -12.55 -10.52
C THR A 254 5.90 -13.24 -10.82
N GLU A 255 6.99 -12.62 -10.42
CA GLU A 255 8.28 -13.30 -10.36
C GLU A 255 8.45 -13.92 -8.98
N ARG A 256 8.84 -15.19 -8.97
CA ARG A 256 9.17 -15.96 -7.77
C ARG A 256 10.62 -16.43 -7.89
N LYS A 257 11.41 -16.20 -6.83
CA LYS A 257 12.77 -16.74 -6.71
C LYS A 257 12.74 -18.15 -6.11
N THR A 258 13.67 -19.02 -6.49
CA THR A 258 13.79 -20.38 -5.93
C THR A 258 14.53 -20.39 -4.60
N ALA A 259 15.44 -19.43 -4.41
CA ALA A 259 16.31 -19.35 -3.23
C ALA A 259 15.69 -18.56 -2.06
N SER A 260 14.53 -17.93 -2.25
CA SER A 260 13.84 -17.13 -1.24
C SER A 260 12.33 -17.13 -1.46
N ASP A 261 11.58 -16.79 -0.42
CA ASP A 261 10.14 -16.52 -0.51
C ASP A 261 9.83 -15.14 -1.13
N GLU A 262 10.85 -14.46 -1.67
CA GLU A 262 10.71 -13.16 -2.30
C GLU A 262 9.84 -13.27 -3.56
N ARG A 263 8.87 -12.36 -3.64
CA ARG A 263 7.96 -12.24 -4.78
C ARG A 263 7.90 -10.81 -5.24
N HIS A 264 7.74 -10.68 -6.54
CA HIS A 264 7.67 -9.41 -7.23
C HIS A 264 6.46 -9.42 -8.15
N SER A 265 5.65 -8.37 -8.11
CA SER A 265 4.42 -8.27 -8.89
C SER A 265 4.63 -7.36 -10.08
N PHE A 266 4.06 -7.73 -11.22
CA PHE A 266 4.10 -6.93 -12.44
C PHE A 266 2.74 -6.88 -13.10
N GLU A 267 2.52 -5.86 -13.91
CA GLU A 267 1.39 -5.76 -14.83
C GLU A 267 1.87 -5.87 -16.28
N GLU A 268 1.18 -6.67 -17.10
CA GLU A 268 1.41 -6.65 -18.54
C GLU A 268 0.87 -5.34 -19.13
N THR A 269 1.77 -4.50 -19.65
CA THR A 269 1.40 -3.21 -20.27
C THR A 269 1.04 -3.37 -21.74
N ARG A 270 1.73 -4.28 -22.43
CA ARG A 270 1.44 -4.67 -23.81
C ARG A 270 2.10 -5.99 -24.16
N ARG A 271 1.71 -6.52 -25.31
CA ARG A 271 2.33 -7.69 -25.94
C ARG A 271 2.40 -7.46 -27.45
N ASP A 272 3.53 -7.78 -28.04
CA ASP A 272 3.70 -7.85 -29.49
C ASP A 272 4.00 -9.30 -29.92
N THR A 273 4.47 -9.50 -31.14
CA THR A 273 4.77 -10.83 -31.68
C THR A 273 6.01 -11.49 -31.07
N GLU A 274 6.89 -10.70 -30.44
CA GLU A 274 8.17 -11.14 -29.91
C GLU A 274 8.20 -11.11 -28.38
N PHE A 275 7.59 -10.09 -27.76
CA PHE A 275 7.74 -9.79 -26.34
C PHE A 275 6.43 -9.53 -25.61
N ILE A 276 6.46 -9.88 -24.33
CA ILE A 276 5.50 -9.50 -23.31
C ILE A 276 6.16 -8.40 -22.48
N TYR A 277 5.51 -7.25 -22.33
CA TYR A 277 6.06 -6.12 -21.58
C TYR A 277 5.35 -6.04 -20.23
N LEU A 278 6.15 -6.13 -19.18
CA LEU A 278 5.73 -6.13 -17.79
C LEU A 278 6.22 -4.84 -17.13
N ASN A 279 5.40 -4.22 -16.29
CA ASN A 279 5.77 -3.04 -15.53
C ASN A 279 5.62 -3.30 -14.04
N ASP A 280 6.64 -2.89 -13.28
CA ASP A 280 6.55 -2.75 -11.83
C ASP A 280 6.59 -1.26 -11.50
N SER A 281 5.41 -0.67 -11.30
CA SER A 281 5.26 0.75 -10.96
C SER A 281 5.87 1.09 -9.60
N SER A 282 5.89 0.14 -8.65
CA SER A 282 6.42 0.38 -7.31
C SER A 282 7.93 0.59 -7.29
N ARG A 283 8.64 -0.03 -8.26
CA ARG A 283 10.10 0.08 -8.41
C ARG A 283 10.53 0.87 -9.63
N GLY A 284 9.57 1.32 -10.45
CA GLY A 284 9.82 2.21 -11.58
C GLY A 284 10.59 1.56 -12.73
N TYR A 285 10.42 0.26 -12.95
CA TYR A 285 11.09 -0.43 -14.07
C TYR A 285 10.15 -1.37 -14.82
N ALA A 286 10.50 -1.59 -16.08
CA ALA A 286 9.84 -2.51 -16.98
C ALA A 286 10.71 -3.73 -17.26
N ILE A 287 10.09 -4.88 -17.51
CA ILE A 287 10.72 -6.10 -17.99
C ILE A 287 10.07 -6.47 -19.32
N ARG A 288 10.85 -6.97 -20.28
CA ARG A 288 10.31 -7.66 -21.45
C ARG A 288 10.68 -9.14 -21.41
N LEU A 289 9.69 -10.01 -21.62
CA LEU A 289 9.85 -11.45 -21.69
C LEU A 289 9.65 -11.92 -23.14
N PRO A 290 10.61 -12.63 -23.75
CA PRO A 290 10.44 -13.17 -25.10
C PRO A 290 9.39 -14.28 -25.12
N MET A 291 8.37 -14.14 -25.98
CA MET A 291 7.23 -15.05 -26.06
C MET A 291 7.63 -16.51 -26.34
N ALA A 292 8.64 -16.71 -27.20
CA ALA A 292 9.15 -18.03 -27.56
C ALA A 292 10.27 -18.55 -26.62
N GLY A 293 10.60 -17.81 -25.56
CA GLY A 293 11.82 -17.99 -24.79
C GLY A 293 13.03 -17.29 -25.40
N GLY A 294 14.11 -17.16 -24.64
CA GLY A 294 15.31 -16.40 -24.99
C GLY A 294 15.69 -15.39 -23.91
N GLU A 295 16.46 -14.35 -24.25
CA GLU A 295 16.91 -13.34 -23.30
C GLU A 295 15.79 -12.37 -22.90
N SER A 296 15.46 -12.31 -21.61
CA SER A 296 14.67 -11.23 -21.04
C SER A 296 15.54 -9.99 -20.83
N ALA A 297 14.91 -8.82 -20.71
CA ALA A 297 15.61 -7.57 -20.43
C ALA A 297 14.80 -6.67 -19.49
N LEU A 298 15.50 -5.80 -18.78
CA LEU A 298 14.96 -4.80 -17.85
C LEU A 298 15.27 -3.39 -18.36
N SER A 299 14.34 -2.46 -18.13
CA SER A 299 14.47 -1.04 -18.41
C SER A 299 14.08 -0.23 -17.18
N GLY A 300 14.96 0.69 -16.75
CA GLY A 300 14.69 1.63 -15.66
C GLY A 300 14.37 3.06 -16.12
N ASP A 301 14.23 3.28 -17.43
CA ASP A 301 14.12 4.63 -18.02
C ASP A 301 12.90 4.81 -18.92
N GLY A 302 11.84 4.04 -18.64
CA GLY A 302 10.60 4.07 -19.42
C GLY A 302 10.76 3.43 -20.79
N GLU A 303 11.44 2.27 -20.84
CA GLU A 303 11.61 1.43 -22.03
C GLU A 303 12.49 2.05 -23.13
N LYS A 304 13.28 3.08 -22.81
CA LYS A 304 14.22 3.71 -23.75
C LYS A 304 15.49 2.88 -23.94
N THR A 305 15.99 2.31 -22.86
CA THR A 305 17.13 1.40 -22.86
C THR A 305 16.79 0.08 -22.18
N TRP A 306 17.43 -1.00 -22.66
CA TRP A 306 17.18 -2.37 -22.20
C TRP A 306 18.50 -3.04 -21.85
N THR A 307 18.60 -3.52 -20.62
CA THR A 307 19.73 -4.32 -20.13
C THR A 307 19.30 -5.77 -20.01
N THR A 308 20.07 -6.69 -20.58
CA THR A 308 19.80 -8.13 -20.48
C THR A 308 19.69 -8.56 -19.02
N LEU A 309 18.70 -9.40 -18.71
CA LEU A 309 18.41 -9.86 -17.36
C LEU A 309 18.75 -11.36 -17.22
N TYR A 310 17.84 -12.25 -17.63
CA TYR A 310 18.07 -13.70 -17.63
C TYR A 310 17.52 -14.37 -18.89
N PRO A 311 18.10 -15.50 -19.33
CA PRO A 311 17.45 -16.37 -20.30
C PRO A 311 16.19 -16.98 -19.66
N VAL A 312 15.05 -16.89 -20.37
CA VAL A 312 13.77 -17.47 -19.97
C VAL A 312 13.32 -18.54 -20.97
N ALA A 313 12.63 -19.56 -20.47
CA ALA A 313 11.95 -20.56 -21.29
C ALA A 313 10.49 -20.67 -20.87
N GLN A 314 9.57 -20.54 -21.82
CA GLN A 314 8.16 -20.80 -21.56
C GLN A 314 7.96 -22.30 -21.43
N LYS A 315 7.42 -22.75 -20.30
CA LYS A 315 6.90 -24.10 -20.18
C LYS A 315 5.44 -24.09 -20.60
N LYS A 316 5.12 -24.83 -21.65
CA LYS A 316 3.73 -25.19 -21.95
C LYS A 316 3.40 -26.37 -21.03
N ASP A 317 2.60 -26.11 -20.01
CA ASP A 317 1.99 -27.18 -19.21
C ASP A 317 0.90 -27.89 -20.02
#